data_AF-A0A254QXM9-F1
#
_entry.id   AF-A0A254QXM9-F1
#
_cell.length_a   1.000
_cell.length_b   1.000
_cell.length_c   1.000
_cell.angle_alpha   90.00
_cell.angle_beta   90.00
_cell.angle_gamma   90.00
#
_symmetry.space_group_name_H-M   'P 1'
#
loop_
_entity.id
_entity.type
_entity.pdbx_description
1 polymer ?
#
loop_
_entity_poly.entity_id
_entity_poly.type
_entity_poly.pdbx_seq_one_letter_code
_entity_poly.pdbx_strand_id
1 'polypeptide(L)'
;MPKFMFAYHGGKRPESEEEIKSTMAAWEQWMTDNQKALLDPGNPVGMSRTVTDKEIRDDGGANPLSGYTIVDAADIDAACAIAKSNPMVMDGSGSVEIAEIIQM
;
A
#
# COMPACT_ATOMS: atom_id res chain seq x y z
N MET A 1 12.41 -8.12 -13.72
CA MET A 1 12.32 -8.57 -12.32
C MET A 1 10.89 -9.01 -12.09
N PRO A 2 10.60 -9.91 -11.12
CA PRO A 2 9.23 -10.13 -10.68
C PRO A 2 8.59 -8.81 -10.26
N LYS A 3 7.28 -8.72 -10.50
CA LYS A 3 6.46 -7.58 -10.09
C LYS A 3 5.65 -7.98 -8.88
N PHE A 4 5.51 -7.09 -7.92
CA PHE A 4 4.77 -7.32 -6.69
C PHE A 4 3.67 -6.28 -6.53
N MET A 5 2.48 -6.74 -6.16
CA MET A 5 1.38 -5.91 -5.71
C MET A 5 1.58 -5.63 -4.23
N PHE A 6 1.53 -4.36 -3.86
CA PHE A 6 1.43 -3.92 -2.48
C PHE A 6 -0.01 -3.47 -2.26
N ALA A 7 -0.76 -4.22 -1.48
CA ALA A 7 -2.12 -3.88 -1.05
C ALA A 7 -2.06 -3.28 0.35
N TYR A 8 -2.41 -1.99 0.47
CA TYR A 8 -2.39 -1.29 1.75
C TYR A 8 -3.69 -1.52 2.50
N HIS A 9 -3.60 -1.72 3.82
CA HIS A 9 -4.75 -1.87 4.71
C HIS A 9 -4.60 -0.98 5.94
N GLY A 10 -5.71 -0.40 6.39
CA GLY A 10 -5.71 0.55 7.51
C GLY A 10 -5.09 1.89 7.12
N GLY A 11 -4.29 2.44 8.02
CA GLY A 11 -3.71 3.77 7.91
C GLY A 11 -4.45 4.78 8.79
N LYS A 12 -3.69 5.69 9.42
CA LYS A 12 -4.25 6.81 10.18
C LYS A 12 -4.55 7.96 9.22
N ARG A 13 -5.77 8.48 9.26
CA ARG A 13 -6.05 9.78 8.64
C ARG A 13 -5.47 10.87 9.55
N PRO A 14 -4.48 11.66 9.10
CA PRO A 14 -3.96 12.77 9.90
C PRO A 14 -5.04 13.84 10.11
N GLU A 15 -5.08 14.42 11.32
CA GLU A 15 -6.17 15.31 11.76
C GLU A 15 -5.76 16.79 11.80
N SER A 16 -4.46 17.08 11.94
CA SER A 16 -3.92 18.45 11.96
C SER A 16 -3.13 18.76 10.70
N GLU A 17 -3.00 20.04 10.35
CA GLU A 17 -2.17 20.49 9.22
C GLU A 17 -0.71 20.03 9.34
N GLU A 18 -0.18 20.01 10.57
CA GLU A 18 1.18 19.56 10.86
C GLU A 18 1.33 18.05 10.64
N GLU A 19 0.38 17.24 11.11
CA GLU A 19 0.36 15.80 10.86
C GLU A 19 0.20 15.48 9.37
N ILE A 20 -0.66 16.22 8.67
CA ILE A 20 -0.85 16.07 7.21
C ILE A 20 0.49 16.32 6.50
N LYS A 21 1.15 17.44 6.80
CA LYS A 21 2.42 17.81 6.16
C LYS A 21 3.52 16.80 6.46
N SER A 22 3.63 16.35 7.72
CA SER A 22 4.63 15.35 8.12
C SER A 22 4.39 14.00 7.45
N THR A 23 3.13 13.55 7.39
CA THR A 23 2.74 12.29 6.72
C THR A 23 3.07 12.36 5.23
N MET A 24 2.64 13.43 4.55
CA MET A 24 2.93 13.63 3.12
C MET A 24 4.43 13.64 2.84
N ALA A 25 5.23 14.35 3.64
CA ALA A 25 6.68 14.39 3.48
C ALA A 25 7.34 13.01 3.68
N ALA A 26 6.88 12.23 4.66
CA ALA A 26 7.40 10.87 4.88
C ALA A 26 7.08 9.94 3.69
N TRP A 27 5.88 10.05 3.12
CA TRP A 27 5.49 9.33 1.92
C TRP A 27 6.28 9.76 0.68
N GLU A 28 6.46 11.06 0.47
CA GLU A 28 7.29 11.61 -0.61
C GLU A 28 8.74 11.13 -0.51
N GLN A 29 9.31 11.13 0.69
CA GLN A 29 10.66 10.62 0.93
C GLN A 29 10.76 9.13 0.61
N TRP A 30 9.83 8.32 1.13
CA TRP A 30 9.82 6.88 0.85
C TRP A 30 9.68 6.57 -0.65
N MET A 31 8.82 7.31 -1.36
CA MET A 31 8.69 7.18 -2.81
C MET A 31 9.97 7.56 -3.54
N THR A 32 10.65 8.62 -3.10
CA THR A 32 11.92 9.06 -3.68
C THR A 32 13.04 8.05 -3.47
N ASP A 33 13.15 7.49 -2.26
CA ASP A 33 14.16 6.50 -1.89
C ASP A 33 13.98 5.19 -2.67
N ASN A 34 12.72 4.83 -2.96
CA ASN A 34 12.37 3.59 -3.65
C ASN A 34 12.00 3.78 -5.13
N GLN A 35 12.15 4.98 -5.70
CA GLN A 35 11.63 5.35 -7.04
C GLN A 35 12.01 4.39 -8.18
N LYS A 36 13.17 3.73 -8.09
CA LYS A 36 13.64 2.77 -9.11
C LYS A 36 12.88 1.44 -9.07
N ALA A 37 12.32 1.09 -7.92
CA ALA A 37 11.53 -0.11 -7.72
C ALA A 37 10.02 0.15 -7.92
N LEU A 38 9.54 1.39 -7.76
CA LEU A 38 8.13 1.73 -7.91
C LEU A 38 7.74 1.82 -9.40
N LEU A 39 7.20 0.73 -9.95
CA LEU A 39 6.67 0.70 -11.32
C LEU A 39 5.38 1.52 -11.46
N ASP A 40 4.51 1.38 -10.48
CA ASP A 40 3.36 2.26 -10.26
C ASP A 40 3.44 2.71 -8.80
N PRO A 41 3.77 3.99 -8.51
CA PRO A 41 3.82 4.48 -7.13
C PRO A 41 2.45 4.33 -6.45
N GLY A 42 1.38 4.23 -7.24
CA GLY A 42 0.04 3.91 -6.80
C GLY A 42 -0.67 5.09 -6.14
N ASN A 43 -1.81 4.80 -5.53
CA ASN A 43 -2.73 5.82 -5.01
C ASN A 43 -3.51 5.29 -3.79
N PRO A 44 -4.00 6.18 -2.91
CA PRO A 44 -5.05 5.83 -1.97
C PRO A 44 -6.32 5.42 -2.72
N VAL A 45 -7.11 4.52 -2.14
CA VAL A 45 -8.41 4.10 -2.68
C VAL A 45 -9.56 4.46 -1.75
N GLY A 46 -10.77 4.55 -2.30
CA GLY A 46 -11.99 4.83 -1.53
C GLY A 46 -12.55 3.58 -0.84
N MET A 47 -13.71 3.74 -0.19
CA MET A 47 -14.47 2.63 0.39
C MET A 47 -14.67 1.54 -0.67
N SER A 48 -14.09 0.37 -0.42
CA SER A 48 -14.17 -0.76 -1.35
C SER A 48 -15.47 -1.55 -1.14
N ARG A 49 -15.85 -2.34 -2.14
CA ARG A 49 -16.96 -3.28 -2.04
C ARG A 49 -16.44 -4.69 -2.27
N THR A 50 -16.93 -5.66 -1.51
CA THR A 50 -16.63 -7.07 -1.76
C THR A 50 -17.80 -7.69 -2.50
N VAL A 51 -17.54 -8.24 -3.68
CA VAL A 51 -18.52 -8.98 -4.47
C VAL A 51 -18.23 -10.47 -4.34
N THR A 52 -19.26 -11.26 -4.02
CA THR A 52 -19.21 -12.73 -3.99
C THR A 52 -20.27 -13.29 -4.95
N ASP A 53 -20.35 -14.61 -5.07
CA ASP A 53 -21.42 -15.29 -5.82
C ASP A 53 -22.83 -15.07 -5.21
N LYS A 54 -22.90 -14.65 -3.94
CA LYS A 54 -24.15 -14.57 -3.16
C LYS A 54 -24.56 -13.14 -2.82
N GLU A 55 -23.61 -12.25 -2.58
CA GLU A 55 -23.86 -10.91 -2.06
C GLU A 55 -22.81 -9.89 -2.50
N ILE A 56 -23.19 -8.62 -2.37
CA ILE A 56 -22.29 -7.47 -2.42
C ILE A 56 -22.26 -6.85 -1.03
N ARG A 57 -21.07 -6.71 -0.45
CA ARG A 57 -20.84 -5.96 0.80
C ARG A 57 -20.26 -4.59 0.49
N ASP A 58 -20.83 -3.55 1.09
CA ASP A 58 -20.50 -2.15 0.80
C ASP A 58 -19.36 -1.58 1.67
N ASP A 59 -18.64 -2.44 2.41
CA ASP A 59 -17.59 -2.08 3.37
C ASP A 59 -16.20 -2.66 3.08
N GLY A 60 -16.08 -3.48 2.03
CA GLY A 60 -14.82 -4.15 1.67
C GLY A 60 -14.45 -5.33 2.58
N GLY A 61 -15.33 -5.71 3.53
CA GLY A 61 -15.12 -6.81 4.45
C GLY A 61 -14.19 -6.49 5.63
N ALA A 62 -13.58 -7.53 6.21
CA ALA A 62 -12.82 -7.41 7.46
C ALA A 62 -11.45 -6.71 7.31
N ASN A 63 -10.93 -6.61 6.09
CA ASN A 63 -9.63 -6.00 5.82
C ASN A 63 -9.66 -5.22 4.49
N PRO A 64 -10.39 -4.10 4.41
CA PRO A 64 -10.56 -3.35 3.17
C PRO A 64 -9.24 -2.73 2.71
N LEU A 65 -9.11 -2.51 1.39
CA LEU A 65 -7.98 -1.77 0.82
C LEU A 65 -8.06 -0.29 1.20
N SER A 66 -6.90 0.30 1.51
CA SER A 66 -6.71 1.74 1.68
C SER A 66 -5.81 2.37 0.61
N GLY A 67 -5.11 1.56 -0.18
CA GLY A 67 -4.34 1.99 -1.34
C GLY A 67 -3.70 0.82 -2.08
N TYR A 68 -2.90 1.14 -3.10
CA TYR A 68 -2.04 0.16 -3.77
C TYR A 68 -0.70 0.77 -4.22
N THR A 69 0.28 -0.07 -4.56
CA THR A 69 1.52 0.25 -5.30
C THR A 69 1.95 -1.00 -6.09
N ILE A 70 2.60 -0.83 -7.25
CA ILE A 70 3.24 -1.94 -7.98
C ILE A 70 4.76 -1.75 -7.93
N VAL A 71 5.46 -2.80 -7.49
CA VAL A 71 6.91 -2.77 -7.22
C VAL A 71 7.64 -3.81 -8.07
N ASP A 72 8.73 -3.42 -8.70
CA ASP A 72 9.75 -4.33 -9.25
C ASP A 72 10.77 -4.67 -8.15
N ALA A 73 10.94 -5.96 -7.86
CA ALA A 73 11.93 -6.44 -6.88
C ALA A 73 12.53 -7.78 -7.31
N ALA A 74 13.69 -8.14 -6.79
CA ALA A 74 14.37 -9.38 -7.15
C ALA A 74 13.58 -10.64 -6.74
N ASP A 75 12.95 -10.59 -5.57
CA ASP A 75 12.17 -11.65 -4.93
C ASP A 75 11.21 -11.05 -3.88
N ILE A 76 10.44 -11.91 -3.20
CA ILE A 76 9.47 -11.51 -2.19
C ILE A 76 10.12 -10.89 -0.95
N ASP A 77 11.35 -11.30 -0.59
CA ASP A 77 12.07 -10.78 0.58
C ASP A 77 12.52 -9.33 0.33
N ALA A 78 13.01 -9.04 -0.88
CA ALA A 78 13.33 -7.69 -1.32
C ALA A 78 12.09 -6.79 -1.35
N ALA A 79 10.95 -7.31 -1.84
CA ALA A 79 9.68 -6.59 -1.79
C ALA A 79 9.25 -6.30 -0.33
N CYS A 80 9.37 -7.29 0.57
CA CYS A 80 9.09 -7.11 2.01
C CYS A 80 9.99 -6.05 2.65
N ALA A 81 11.26 -5.95 2.26
CA ALA A 81 12.16 -4.92 2.76
C ALA A 81 11.72 -3.50 2.36
N ILE A 82 11.25 -3.33 1.11
CA ILE A 82 10.69 -2.05 0.63
C ILE A 82 9.43 -1.71 1.43
N ALA A 83 8.51 -2.67 1.59
CA ALA A 83 7.26 -2.47 2.35
C ALA A 83 7.51 -2.14 3.83
N LYS A 84 8.49 -2.77 4.49
CA LYS A 84 8.82 -2.51 5.90
C LYS A 84 9.28 -1.07 6.17
N SER A 85 9.82 -0.38 5.17
CA SER A 85 10.22 1.03 5.29
C SER A 85 9.09 2.02 4.98
N ASN A 86 7.92 1.54 4.58
CA ASN A 86 6.77 2.39 4.27
C ASN A 86 6.30 3.15 5.54
N PRO A 87 5.98 4.46 5.44
CA PRO A 87 5.58 5.26 6.61
C PRO A 87 4.42 4.67 7.40
N MET A 88 3.41 4.12 6.73
CA MET A 88 2.23 3.52 7.36
C MET A 88 2.53 2.21 8.10
N VAL A 89 3.57 1.50 7.68
CA VAL A 89 4.04 0.31 8.40
C VAL A 89 4.89 0.73 9.60
N MET A 90 5.76 1.71 9.40
CA MET A 90 6.68 2.22 10.42
C MET A 90 5.96 2.87 11.61
N ASP A 91 4.86 3.58 11.37
CA ASP A 91 4.05 4.19 12.42
C ASP A 91 3.02 3.23 13.05
N GLY A 92 2.90 2.00 12.50
CA GLY A 92 1.99 0.96 12.98
C GLY A 92 0.51 1.25 12.70
N SER A 93 0.18 2.25 11.89
CA SER A 93 -1.21 2.62 11.59
C SER A 93 -1.86 1.71 10.55
N GLY A 94 -1.08 0.93 9.81
CA GLY A 94 -1.59 -0.01 8.81
C GLY A 94 -0.62 -1.15 8.49
N SER A 95 -0.94 -1.88 7.43
CA SER A 95 -0.13 -3.00 6.95
C SER A 95 -0.10 -3.06 5.41
N VAL A 96 0.86 -3.81 4.88
CA VAL A 96 1.01 -4.07 3.44
C VAL A 96 0.93 -5.57 3.22
N GLU A 97 -0.08 -6.01 2.46
CA GLU A 97 -0.12 -7.36 1.88
C GLU A 97 0.68 -7.35 0.57
N ILE A 98 1.61 -8.29 0.42
CA ILE A 98 2.54 -8.35 -0.70
C ILE A 98 2.32 -9.65 -1.45
N ALA A 99 2.08 -9.55 -2.77
CA ALA A 99 1.89 -10.70 -3.63
C ALA A 99 2.63 -10.54 -4.96
N GLU A 100 3.26 -11.59 -5.46
CA GLU A 100 3.83 -11.60 -6.80
C GLU A 100 2.72 -11.52 -7.85
N ILE A 101 2.87 -10.63 -8.83
CA ILE A 101 2.00 -10.49 -9.99
C ILE A 101 2.47 -11.50 -11.04
N ILE A 102 1.71 -12.60 -11.17
CA ILE A 102 1.95 -13.59 -12.21
C ILE A 102 1.40 -13.05 -13.53
N GLN A 103 2.29 -12.83 -14.51
CA GLN A 103 1.88 -12.42 -15.85
C GLN A 103 1.36 -13.64 -16.63
N MET A 104 0.21 -13.47 -17.30
CA MET A 104 -0.37 -14.45 -18.22
C MET A 104 -0.03 -14.11 -19.67
#